data_AF-A0A0S8GRE8-F1
#
_entry.id   AF-A0A0S8GRE8-F1
#
_cell.length_a   1.000
_cell.length_b   1.000
_cell.length_c   1.000
_cell.angle_alpha   90.00
_cell.angle_beta   90.00
_cell.angle_gamma   90.00
#
_symmetry.space_group_name_H-M   'P 1'
#
loop_
_entity.id
_entity.type
_entity.pdbx_description
1 polymer ?
#
loop_
_entity_poly.entity_id
_entity_poly.type
_entity_poly.pdbx_seq_one_letter_code
_entity_poly.pdbx_strand_id
1 'polypeptide(L)'
;TERRAFMRYSFCYRQKRFPHMPKGKFIEMLKSEGVPALGGYTTMLTEPRFQKMFASYQGDFPNSKLGEEEIVAIHHPFLLEEHHVLTSLVKKIKTSLSKTI
;
A
#
# COMPACT_ATOMS: atom_id res chain seq x y z
N THR A 1 -21.96 12.03 -12.68
CA THR A 1 -20.96 11.22 -11.94
C THR A 1 -19.67 12.00 -11.88
N GLU A 2 -19.19 12.35 -10.69
CA GLU A 2 -17.90 13.02 -10.55
C GLU A 2 -16.78 12.03 -10.90
N ARG A 3 -16.11 12.27 -12.04
CA ARG A 3 -14.97 11.44 -12.45
C ARG A 3 -13.82 11.70 -11.49
N ARG A 4 -13.38 10.66 -10.78
CA ARG A 4 -12.18 10.72 -9.94
C ARG A 4 -10.98 10.22 -10.74
N ALA A 5 -9.94 11.04 -10.83
CA ALA A 5 -8.68 10.61 -11.38
C ALA A 5 -7.91 9.83 -10.30
N PHE A 6 -7.70 8.54 -10.52
CA PHE A 6 -6.87 7.71 -9.66
C PHE A 6 -5.46 7.66 -10.23
N MET A 7 -4.52 8.40 -9.64
CA MET A 7 -3.09 8.21 -9.92
C MET A 7 -2.57 6.90 -9.31
N ARG A 8 -3.17 6.50 -8.19
CA ARG A 8 -3.00 5.20 -7.54
C ARG A 8 -4.31 4.81 -6.87
N TYR A 9 -4.61 3.52 -6.84
CA TYR A 9 -5.68 3.00 -6.01
C TYR A 9 -5.08 2.50 -4.69
N SER A 10 -5.39 3.19 -3.59
CA SER A 10 -4.85 2.90 -2.27
C SER A 10 -5.87 2.21 -1.38
N PHE A 11 -5.42 1.24 -0.59
CA PHE A 11 -6.22 0.58 0.43
C PHE A 11 -5.39 0.32 1.71
N CYS A 12 -6.08 0.22 2.85
CA CYS A 12 -5.45 -0.06 4.13
C CYS A 12 -5.20 -1.55 4.34
N TYR A 13 -3.93 -1.93 4.43
CA TYR A 13 -3.45 -3.21 4.91
C TYR A 13 -3.22 -3.16 6.42
N ARG A 14 -4.23 -3.57 7.19
CA ARG A 14 -4.15 -3.58 8.66
C ARG A 14 -3.25 -4.72 9.13
N GLN A 15 -1.97 -4.43 9.32
CA GLN A 15 -0.94 -5.39 9.74
C GLN A 15 -1.36 -6.23 10.95
N LYS A 16 -2.04 -5.61 11.92
CA LYS A 16 -2.54 -6.28 13.14
C LYS A 16 -3.48 -7.45 12.86
N ARG A 17 -4.16 -7.47 11.70
CA ARG A 17 -5.04 -8.58 11.29
C ARG A 17 -4.27 -9.74 10.65
N PHE A 18 -3.04 -9.49 10.20
CA PHE A 18 -2.22 -10.43 9.45
C PHE A 18 -0.79 -10.48 10.03
N PRO A 19 -0.60 -10.88 11.31
CA PRO A 19 0.69 -10.81 11.98
C PRO A 19 1.77 -11.68 11.31
N HIS A 20 1.37 -12.77 10.65
CA HIS A 20 2.25 -13.66 9.89
C HIS A 20 2.69 -13.10 8.53
N MET A 21 2.09 -12.00 8.08
CA MET A 21 2.35 -11.41 6.77
C MET A 21 2.66 -9.92 6.91
N PRO A 22 3.94 -9.54 7.07
CA PRO A 22 4.35 -8.14 7.03
C PRO A 22 3.95 -7.47 5.71
N LYS A 23 3.55 -6.18 5.75
CA LYS A 23 3.17 -5.41 4.56
C LYS A 23 4.21 -5.51 3.44
N GLY A 24 5.51 -5.46 3.77
CA GLY A 24 6.58 -5.62 2.79
C GLY A 24 6.47 -6.93 2.01
N LYS A 25 6.30 -8.06 2.72
CA LYS A 25 6.09 -9.38 2.11
C LYS A 25 4.79 -9.45 1.31
N PHE A 26 3.72 -8.80 1.78
CA PHE A 26 2.47 -8.72 1.04
C PHE A 26 2.64 -7.98 -0.30
N ILE A 27 3.37 -6.85 -0.30
CA ILE A 27 3.68 -6.10 -1.53
C ILE A 27 4.56 -6.94 -2.48
N GLU A 28 5.59 -7.61 -1.96
CA GLU A 28 6.45 -8.51 -2.76
C GLU A 28 5.65 -9.65 -3.39
N MET A 29 4.74 -10.25 -2.63
CA MET A 29 3.85 -11.30 -3.14
C MET A 29 2.95 -10.76 -4.27
N LEU A 30 2.32 -9.59 -4.10
CA LEU A 30 1.53 -8.97 -5.17
C LEU A 30 2.38 -8.72 -6.43
N LYS A 31 3.60 -8.21 -6.27
CA LYS A 31 4.54 -8.02 -7.39
C LYS A 31 4.89 -9.33 -8.09
N SER A 32 5.13 -10.40 -7.33
CA SER A 32 5.42 -11.73 -7.90
C SER A 32 4.27 -12.30 -8.75
N GLU A 33 3.04 -11.82 -8.52
CA GLU A 33 1.85 -12.20 -9.27
C GLU A 33 1.51 -11.24 -10.42
N GLY A 34 2.43 -10.33 -10.77
CA GLY A 34 2.28 -9.34 -11.84
C GLY A 34 1.51 -8.07 -11.45
N VAL A 35 1.23 -7.87 -10.16
CA VAL A 35 0.50 -6.69 -9.69
C VAL A 35 1.49 -5.58 -9.35
N PRO A 36 1.40 -4.38 -9.94
CA PRO A 36 2.31 -3.27 -9.66
C PRO A 36 1.96 -2.58 -8.33
N ALA A 37 2.17 -3.31 -7.24
CA ALA A 37 1.90 -2.85 -5.89
C ALA A 37 3.04 -1.98 -5.33
N LEU A 38 2.67 -0.97 -4.56
CA LEU A 38 3.54 0.02 -3.94
C LEU A 38 3.15 0.18 -2.47
N GLY A 39 4.12 0.56 -1.63
CA GLY A 39 3.81 1.02 -0.28
C GLY A 39 3.19 2.43 -0.28
N GLY A 40 2.66 2.84 0.87
CA GLY A 40 2.40 4.24 1.17
C GLY A 40 3.66 5.11 1.03
N TYR A 41 3.47 6.41 0.93
CA TYR A 41 4.59 7.35 0.97
C TYR A 41 5.26 7.30 2.35
N THR A 42 6.58 7.45 2.35
CA THR A 42 7.33 7.80 3.55
C THR A 42 6.86 9.16 4.05
N THR A 43 6.73 9.32 5.35
CA THR A 43 6.48 10.64 5.94
C THR A 43 7.68 11.55 5.72
N MET A 44 7.47 12.87 5.76
CA MET A 44 8.58 13.84 5.68
C MET A 44 9.59 13.67 6.82
N LEU A 45 9.18 13.12 7.97
CA LEU A 45 10.07 12.84 9.10
C LEU A 45 10.96 11.63 8.87
N THR A 46 10.45 10.58 8.22
CA THR A 46 11.17 9.33 7.97
C THR A 46 11.95 9.35 6.65
N GLU A 47 11.57 10.21 5.71
CA GLU A 47 12.22 10.38 4.42
C GLU A 47 13.65 10.95 4.58
N PRO A 48 14.70 10.19 4.19
CA PRO A 48 16.09 10.61 4.36
C PRO A 48 16.42 11.97 3.74
N ARG A 49 15.77 12.31 2.62
CA ARG A 49 15.99 13.60 1.94
C ARG A 49 15.58 14.82 2.76
N PHE A 50 14.65 14.65 3.71
CA PHE A 50 14.09 15.75 4.50
C PHE A 50 14.55 15.74 5.96
N GLN A 51 15.32 14.74 6.41
CA GLN A 51 15.74 14.63 7.82
C GLN A 51 16.43 15.89 8.35
N LYS A 52 17.27 16.56 7.55
CA LYS A 52 17.92 17.82 7.96
C LYS A 52 16.92 18.97 8.14
N MET A 53 15.89 19.04 7.29
CA MET A 53 14.88 20.10 7.33
C MET A 53 13.97 19.97 8.55
N PHE A 54 13.74 18.74 9.01
CA PHE A 54 12.88 18.44 10.15
C PHE A 54 13.64 18.05 11.43
N ALA A 55 14.96 18.27 11.48
CA ALA A 55 15.79 17.86 12.62
C ALA A 55 15.36 18.49 13.96
N SER A 56 14.79 19.71 13.92
CA SER A 56 14.28 20.42 15.09
C SER A 56 12.78 20.23 15.33
N TYR A 57 12.08 19.49 14.46
CA TYR A 57 10.63 19.29 14.56
C TYR A 57 10.31 18.14 15.52
N GLN A 58 9.63 18.45 16.62
CA GLN A 58 9.25 17.45 17.65
C GLN A 58 7.78 17.01 17.56
N GLY A 59 7.03 17.47 16.56
CA GLY A 59 5.64 17.06 16.39
C GLY A 59 5.53 15.63 15.87
N ASP A 60 4.55 14.89 16.37
CA ASP A 60 4.15 13.59 15.82
C ASP A 60 3.06 13.78 14.76
N PHE A 61 3.12 12.98 13.69
CA PHE A 61 2.09 12.89 12.67
C PHE A 61 1.54 11.46 12.63
N PRO A 62 0.74 11.06 13.63
CA PRO A 62 0.35 9.66 13.81
C PRO A 62 -0.43 9.10 12.62
N ASN A 63 -1.28 9.91 11.98
CA ASN A 63 -2.01 9.50 10.78
C ASN A 63 -1.09 9.34 9.56
N SER A 64 -0.07 10.19 9.43
CA SER A 64 0.92 10.06 8.35
C SER A 64 1.77 8.80 8.54
N LYS A 65 2.15 8.52 9.79
CA LYS A 65 2.87 7.30 10.16
C LYS A 65 2.04 6.05 9.91
N LEU A 66 0.76 6.07 10.30
CA LEU A 66 -0.18 5.00 9.95
C LEU A 66 -0.34 4.85 8.43
N GLY A 67 -0.37 5.95 7.69
CA GLY A 67 -0.39 5.94 6.23
C GLY A 67 0.84 5.25 5.64
N GLU A 68 2.03 5.60 6.12
CA GLU A 68 3.28 4.96 5.74
C GLU A 68 3.26 3.46 6.06
N GLU A 69 2.79 3.10 7.26
CA GLU A 69 2.81 1.73 7.78
C GLU A 69 1.75 0.80 7.17
N GLU A 70 0.55 1.30 6.87
CA GLU A 70 -0.60 0.47 6.49
C GLU A 70 -1.09 0.66 5.05
N ILE A 71 -0.69 1.72 4.32
CA ILE A 71 -1.17 1.88 2.94
C ILE A 71 -0.43 0.94 1.98
N VAL A 72 -1.21 0.26 1.15
CA VAL A 72 -0.77 -0.39 -0.07
C VAL A 72 -1.49 0.27 -1.24
N ALA A 73 -0.77 0.51 -2.32
CA ALA A 73 -1.28 1.20 -3.49
C ALA A 73 -1.01 0.40 -4.78
N ILE A 74 -1.93 0.52 -5.73
CA ILE A 74 -1.80 -0.08 -7.07
C ILE A 74 -1.66 1.05 -8.08
N HIS A 75 -0.67 0.94 -8.97
CA HIS A 75 -0.41 1.94 -10.00
C HIS A 75 -1.57 2.02 -11.03
N HIS A 76 -1.96 3.23 -11.43
CA HIS A 76 -3.18 3.45 -12.22
C HIS A 76 -3.30 2.72 -13.57
N PRO A 77 -2.23 2.42 -14.34
CA PRO A 77 -2.35 1.68 -15.59
C PRO A 77 -2.95 0.29 -15.36
N PHE A 78 -2.67 -0.33 -14.21
CA PHE A 78 -3.28 -1.62 -13.85
C PHE A 78 -4.79 -1.52 -13.64
N LEU A 79 -5.30 -0.33 -13.29
CA LEU A 79 -6.74 -0.10 -13.12
C LEU A 79 -7.48 0.03 -14.46
N LEU A 80 -6.74 0.12 -15.57
CA LEU A 80 -7.27 0.17 -16.93
C LEU A 80 -7.35 -1.23 -17.56
N GLU A 81 -6.86 -2.25 -16.86
CA GLU A 81 -6.96 -3.65 -17.28
C GLU A 81 -8.41 -4.15 -17.30
N GLU A 82 -8.62 -5.22 -18.05
CA GLU A 82 -9.92 -5.87 -18.17
C GLU A 82 -10.50 -6.31 -16.83
N HIS A 83 -11.83 -6.29 -16.71
CA HIS A 83 -12.53 -6.60 -15.45
C HIS A 83 -12.13 -7.95 -14.83
N HIS A 84 -11.86 -8.95 -15.66
CA HIS A 84 -11.44 -10.28 -15.21
C HIS A 84 -10.04 -10.28 -14.56
N VAL A 85 -9.13 -9.40 -15.02
CA VAL A 85 -7.80 -9.21 -14.42
C VAL A 85 -7.93 -8.59 -13.02
N LEU A 86 -8.76 -7.54 -12.90
CA LEU A 86 -9.05 -6.90 -11.62
C LEU A 86 -9.73 -7.86 -10.63
N THR A 87 -10.64 -8.70 -11.12
CA THR A 87 -11.30 -9.72 -10.29
C THR A 87 -10.30 -10.81 -9.84
N SER A 88 -9.38 -11.20 -10.73
CA SER A 88 -8.30 -12.15 -10.42
C SER A 88 -7.39 -11.61 -9.32
N LEU A 89 -7.04 -10.33 -9.35
CA LEU A 89 -6.31 -9.65 -8.27
C LEU A 89 -7.04 -9.78 -6.93
N VAL A 90 -8.34 -9.49 -6.86
CA VAL A 90 -9.11 -9.58 -5.60
C VAL A 90 -9.11 -11.01 -5.07
N LYS A 91 -9.27 -12.01 -5.95
CA LYS A 91 -9.19 -13.43 -5.59
C LYS A 91 -7.82 -13.78 -5.04
N LYS A 92 -6.75 -13.36 -5.70
CA LYS A 92 -5.36 -13.54 -5.26
C LYS A 92 -5.11 -12.93 -3.88
N ILE A 93 -5.49 -11.66 -3.67
CA ILE A 93 -5.40 -11.00 -2.35
C ILE A 93 -6.12 -11.84 -1.29
N LYS A 94 -7.37 -12.26 -1.57
CA LYS A 94 -8.15 -13.06 -0.64
C LYS A 94 -7.45 -14.38 -0.31
N THR A 95 -7.00 -15.12 -1.32
CA THR A 95 -6.30 -16.40 -1.16
C THR A 95 -5.01 -16.24 -0.36
N SER A 96 -4.19 -15.25 -0.67
CA SER A 96 -2.93 -15.00 0.04
C SER A 96 -3.16 -14.67 1.51
N LEU A 97 -4.22 -13.94 1.84
CA LEU A 97 -4.58 -13.63 3.22
C LEU A 97 -5.28 -14.80 3.94
N SER A 98 -5.90 -15.74 3.23
CA SER A 98 -6.58 -16.91 3.80
C SER A 98 -5.71 -18.15 3.95
N LYS A 99 -4.61 -18.29 3.21
CA LYS A 99 -3.69 -19.44 3.25
C LYS A 99 -2.92 -19.61 4.57
N THR A 100 -3.23 -18.81 5.59
CA THR A 100 -2.46 -18.73 6.82
C THR A 100 -3.37 -18.66 8.07
N ILE A 101 -4.41 -19.51 8.07
CA ILE A 101 -5.12 -19.95 9.27
C ILE A 101 -4.80 -21.43 9.45
#